data_AF-S8CBZ5-F1
#
_entry.id   AF-S8CBZ5-F1
#
_cell.length_a   1.000
_cell.length_b   1.000
_cell.length_c   1.000
_cell.angle_alpha   90.00
_cell.angle_beta   90.00
_cell.angle_gamma   90.00
#
_symmetry.space_group_name_H-M   'P 1'
#
loop_
_entity.id
_entity.type
_entity.pdbx_description
1 polymer ?
#
loop_
_entity_poly.entity_id
_entity_poly.type
_entity_poly.pdbx_seq_one_letter_code
_entity_poly.pdbx_strand_id
1 'polypeptide(L)'
;VGSSTEGSSRPSSSQPVGIDRNKSDQSWTRKILDEKIPLKKKIKWLKRFATLQHDGTVKFEIPSDIKFQGLSLNGRLVEGNGDQSKETIGAESSHLLPPLQIVILIVGTRGDVQPFVAIGRRLQADGHRVRLATHANFKEFVLSAGLEFFPLGGDPKVLAAYMVKNKGFLPSGPSEIHIQRHQIKDIIFSLLPACRDSDPDTNIPFSVDAIIANPPAYGHTHVAEALKVPLHIIFTMPWTPTSEFPHPLSRVRQQVGYRLSYQIVDSMIWLGMRDMINEFRKKKLGLRPVTYLSGSYTSPNIPYAYIWSPHLVPKPKDWGPNVDVVGFCFLDLASTYVPPTELVEWLEAGKPPVYIGFGSLPVEEPEKMTRIIVKALEITESRGIINKGWGGLG
;
A
#
# COMPACT_ATOMS: atom_id res chain seq x y z
N VAL A 1 48.20 53.68 -72.70
CA VAL A 1 46.86 53.12 -72.40
C VAL A 1 46.65 53.29 -70.89
N GLY A 2 45.61 54.03 -70.50
CA GLY A 2 45.42 54.72 -69.19
C GLY A 2 45.40 53.83 -67.94
N SER A 3 45.83 54.34 -66.76
CA SER A 3 45.04 55.07 -65.73
C SER A 3 43.99 54.18 -65.04
N SER A 4 43.74 54.12 -63.73
CA SER A 4 44.23 54.78 -62.50
C SER A 4 43.41 54.21 -61.30
N THR A 5 44.00 54.21 -60.09
CA THR A 5 43.41 54.42 -58.73
C THR A 5 42.38 53.49 -58.06
N GLU A 6 42.78 53.07 -56.84
CA GLU A 6 42.09 53.05 -55.51
C GLU A 6 40.80 52.26 -55.22
N GLY A 7 40.82 51.56 -54.07
CA GLY A 7 39.83 51.78 -53.00
C GLY A 7 38.81 50.68 -52.65
N SER A 8 39.04 49.99 -51.53
CA SER A 8 38.09 49.47 -50.51
C SER A 8 36.85 48.65 -50.92
N SER A 9 36.67 47.45 -50.34
CA SER A 9 35.54 47.13 -49.42
C SER A 9 35.33 45.62 -49.18
N ARG A 10 35.02 45.27 -47.93
CA ARG A 10 34.65 43.93 -47.42
C ARG A 10 33.32 43.43 -48.03
N PRO A 11 33.09 42.11 -48.16
CA PRO A 11 31.75 41.59 -48.28
C PRO A 11 31.07 41.38 -46.91
N SER A 12 29.75 41.43 -47.00
CA SER A 12 28.73 41.60 -45.98
C SER A 12 28.49 40.40 -45.06
N SER A 13 27.99 40.77 -43.87
CA SER A 13 27.36 39.92 -42.86
C SER A 13 26.28 38.99 -43.41
N SER A 14 26.39 37.70 -43.12
CA SER A 14 25.28 36.75 -43.15
C SER A 14 24.77 36.52 -41.72
N GLN A 15 23.50 36.86 -41.49
CA GLN A 15 22.79 36.57 -40.24
C GLN A 15 22.54 35.06 -40.09
N PRO A 16 22.55 34.50 -38.87
CA PRO A 16 22.07 33.14 -38.63
C PRO A 16 20.56 33.16 -38.38
N VAL A 17 19.80 32.43 -39.21
CA VAL A 17 18.41 32.06 -38.95
C VAL A 17 18.41 30.83 -38.05
N GLY A 18 17.80 30.97 -36.86
CA GLY A 18 17.83 29.95 -35.81
C GLY A 18 16.89 28.78 -36.03
N ILE A 19 17.17 27.68 -35.32
CA ILE A 19 16.15 26.73 -34.85
C ILE A 19 16.45 26.40 -33.39
N ASP A 20 15.52 26.85 -32.58
CA ASP A 20 15.40 26.75 -31.13
C ASP A 20 14.90 25.35 -30.75
N ARG A 21 15.73 24.50 -30.13
CA ARG A 21 15.32 23.21 -29.56
C ARG A 21 16.23 22.82 -28.39
N ASN A 22 15.99 23.37 -27.19
CA ASN A 22 16.45 22.74 -25.94
C ASN A 22 15.89 23.36 -24.64
N LYS A 23 14.56 23.54 -24.51
CA LYS A 23 13.97 24.06 -23.26
C LYS A 23 12.69 23.39 -22.74
N SER A 24 12.14 22.36 -23.39
CA SER A 24 10.84 21.78 -22.96
C SER A 24 10.92 20.66 -21.92
N ASP A 25 12.03 19.91 -21.83
CA ASP A 25 11.91 18.52 -21.38
C ASP A 25 12.33 18.26 -19.92
N GLN A 26 13.02 19.20 -19.27
CA GLN A 26 13.17 19.20 -17.80
C GLN A 26 11.93 19.75 -17.06
N SER A 27 10.89 20.16 -17.78
CA SER A 27 9.79 20.94 -17.17
C SER A 27 8.67 20.09 -16.57
N TRP A 28 8.45 18.85 -17.00
CA TRP A 28 7.20 18.12 -16.68
C TRP A 28 7.09 17.64 -15.23
N THR A 29 8.14 17.03 -14.69
CA THR A 29 8.18 16.56 -13.28
C THR A 29 8.03 17.73 -12.32
N ARG A 30 8.71 18.85 -12.60
CA ARG A 30 8.52 20.12 -11.90
C ARG A 30 7.10 20.62 -12.05
N LYS A 31 6.51 20.59 -13.25
CA LYS A 31 5.15 21.08 -13.55
C LYS A 31 4.00 20.30 -12.89
N ILE A 32 4.13 18.97 -12.69
CA ILE A 32 3.12 18.22 -11.91
C ILE A 32 3.20 18.59 -10.43
N LEU A 33 4.41 18.78 -9.92
CA LEU A 33 4.68 19.23 -8.55
C LEU A 33 4.53 20.76 -8.37
N ASP A 34 4.41 21.53 -9.46
CA ASP A 34 4.36 22.99 -9.45
C ASP A 34 3.02 23.50 -8.95
N GLU A 35 3.07 24.29 -7.88
CA GLU A 35 1.95 24.85 -7.14
C GLU A 35 1.11 25.83 -7.97
N LYS A 36 1.69 26.44 -9.01
CA LYS A 36 1.02 27.47 -9.83
C LYS A 36 0.11 26.92 -10.94
N ILE A 37 0.04 25.59 -11.11
CA ILE A 37 -0.66 24.98 -12.25
C ILE A 37 -2.07 24.49 -11.87
N PRO A 38 -3.12 24.95 -12.57
CA PRO A 38 -4.51 24.59 -12.27
C PRO A 38 -4.81 23.09 -12.37
N LEU A 39 -5.66 22.61 -11.47
CA LEU A 39 -6.10 21.20 -11.34
C LEU A 39 -6.53 20.55 -12.66
N LYS A 40 -7.32 21.26 -13.49
CA LYS A 40 -7.76 20.76 -14.79
C LYS A 40 -6.59 20.43 -15.72
N LYS A 41 -5.48 21.19 -15.67
CA LYS A 41 -4.27 20.92 -16.47
C LYS A 41 -3.46 19.75 -15.90
N LYS A 42 -3.33 19.64 -14.57
CA LYS A 42 -2.68 18.48 -13.93
C LYS A 42 -3.43 17.18 -14.23
N ILE A 43 -4.76 17.18 -14.12
CA ILE A 43 -5.61 16.04 -14.50
C ILE A 43 -5.49 15.72 -16.00
N LYS A 44 -5.45 16.74 -16.87
CA LYS A 44 -5.25 16.54 -18.32
C LYS A 44 -3.88 15.92 -18.64
N TRP A 45 -2.83 16.25 -17.90
CA TRP A 45 -1.50 15.64 -18.05
C TRP A 45 -1.44 14.24 -17.45
N LEU A 46 -1.98 14.01 -16.25
CA LEU A 46 -2.11 12.68 -15.66
C LEU A 46 -2.85 11.72 -16.60
N LYS A 47 -3.98 12.15 -17.18
CA LYS A 47 -4.72 11.37 -18.19
C LYS A 47 -3.94 11.10 -19.48
N ARG A 48 -2.90 11.88 -19.78
CA ARG A 48 -2.09 11.74 -21.00
C ARG A 48 -0.89 10.79 -20.82
N PHE A 49 -0.42 10.59 -19.59
CA PHE A 49 0.80 9.83 -19.29
C PHE A 49 0.58 8.64 -18.35
N ALA A 50 -0.53 8.59 -17.64
CA ALA A 50 -0.94 7.46 -16.80
C ALA A 50 -2.32 6.96 -17.27
N THR A 51 -2.39 5.70 -17.65
CA THR A 51 -3.62 5.02 -18.04
C THR A 51 -3.99 3.99 -16.97
N LEU A 52 -5.15 4.20 -16.36
CA LEU A 52 -5.78 3.19 -15.50
C LEU A 52 -6.23 2.03 -16.38
N GLN A 53 -5.77 0.83 -16.05
CA GLN A 53 -6.07 -0.39 -16.77
C GLN A 53 -7.39 -0.99 -16.28
N HIS A 54 -7.97 -1.89 -17.08
CA HIS A 54 -9.19 -2.62 -16.76
C HIS A 54 -9.09 -3.56 -15.55
N ASP A 55 -7.89 -3.75 -14.99
CA ASP A 55 -7.64 -4.53 -13.78
C ASP A 55 -7.28 -3.66 -12.57
N GLY A 56 -7.44 -2.33 -12.66
CA GLY A 56 -7.24 -1.41 -11.54
C GLY A 56 -5.78 -1.02 -11.33
N THR A 57 -4.87 -1.47 -12.20
CA THR A 57 -3.46 -1.05 -12.17
C THR A 57 -3.23 0.22 -12.98
N VAL A 58 -2.21 1.00 -12.60
CA VAL A 58 -1.80 2.22 -13.30
C VAL A 58 -0.56 1.94 -14.15
N LYS A 59 -0.70 2.07 -15.46
CA LYS A 59 0.43 2.03 -16.41
C LYS A 59 0.85 3.46 -16.74
N PHE A 60 2.15 3.72 -16.77
CA PHE A 60 2.69 4.93 -17.38
C PHE A 60 3.88 4.60 -18.28
N GLU A 61 4.03 5.42 -19.31
CA GLU A 61 5.13 5.31 -20.26
C GLU A 61 6.16 6.39 -19.92
N ILE A 62 7.36 5.94 -19.54
CA ILE A 62 8.52 6.81 -19.39
C ILE A 62 9.18 6.87 -20.77
N PRO A 63 9.33 8.06 -21.38
CA PRO A 63 10.08 8.21 -22.62
C PRO A 63 11.49 7.61 -22.47
N SER A 64 11.88 6.78 -23.45
CA SER A 64 13.13 6.01 -23.51
C SER A 64 14.43 6.84 -23.46
N ASP A 65 14.30 8.16 -23.51
CA ASP A 65 15.37 9.12 -23.78
C ASP A 65 15.86 9.80 -22.48
N ILE A 66 15.30 9.41 -21.33
CA ILE A 66 15.60 10.00 -20.03
C ILE A 66 16.85 9.34 -19.44
N LYS A 67 18.02 9.92 -19.71
CA LYS A 67 19.19 9.79 -18.84
C LYS A 67 19.09 10.84 -17.73
N PHE A 68 18.71 10.45 -16.52
CA PHE A 68 18.87 11.30 -15.35
C PHE A 68 20.36 11.37 -15.01
N GLN A 69 21.01 12.50 -15.28
CA GLN A 69 22.29 12.82 -14.64
C GLN A 69 22.04 12.89 -13.13
N GLY A 70 22.74 12.04 -12.37
CA GLY A 70 22.69 12.02 -10.92
C GLY A 70 22.93 13.43 -10.38
N LEU A 71 21.98 13.95 -9.61
CA LEU A 71 22.24 15.07 -8.73
C LEU A 71 23.24 14.58 -7.68
N SER A 72 24.53 14.90 -7.89
CA SER A 72 25.49 14.91 -6.81
C SER A 72 25.05 15.98 -5.82
N LEU A 73 24.41 15.54 -4.74
CA LEU A 73 24.30 16.34 -3.54
C LEU A 73 25.71 16.45 -2.96
N ASN A 74 26.41 17.53 -3.32
CA ASN A 74 27.57 18.01 -2.57
C ASN A 74 27.08 18.50 -1.19
N GLY A 75 26.79 17.55 -0.30
CA GLY A 75 26.78 17.78 1.13
C GLY A 75 28.22 17.74 1.61
N ARG A 76 28.72 18.87 2.14
CA ARG A 76 29.99 18.92 2.86
C ARG A 76 30.01 17.83 3.93
N LEU A 77 30.90 16.86 3.74
CA LEU A 77 31.34 15.95 4.78
C LEU A 77 32.08 16.80 5.81
N VAL A 78 31.49 16.95 7.00
CA VAL A 78 32.26 17.25 8.20
C VAL A 78 32.72 15.89 8.71
N GLU A 79 34.00 15.59 8.51
CA GLU A 79 34.67 14.45 9.12
C GLU A 79 34.69 14.66 10.64
N GLY A 80 33.80 13.96 11.34
CA GLY A 80 33.91 13.71 12.76
C GLY A 80 34.56 12.36 12.98
N ASN A 81 35.87 12.35 13.25
CA ASN A 81 36.53 11.22 13.89
C ASN A 81 35.91 11.03 15.28
N GLY A 82 35.31 9.87 15.55
CA GLY A 82 34.68 9.60 16.83
C GLY A 82 34.17 8.18 16.95
N ASP A 83 35.09 7.28 17.26
CA ASP A 83 34.94 6.05 18.05
C ASP A 83 33.79 5.07 17.73
N GLN A 84 34.17 3.89 17.23
CA GLN A 84 33.30 2.73 17.11
C GLN A 84 33.02 2.14 18.51
N SER A 85 32.11 2.76 19.25
CA SER A 85 31.42 2.05 20.32
C SER A 85 30.28 1.23 19.70
N LYS A 86 30.45 -0.08 19.71
CA LYS A 86 29.34 -1.03 19.58
C LYS A 86 28.39 -0.75 20.75
N GLU A 87 27.34 0.03 20.52
CA GLU A 87 26.15 -0.02 21.38
C GLU A 87 25.52 -1.40 21.20
N THR A 88 26.03 -2.31 21.99
CA THR A 88 25.30 -3.47 22.46
C THR A 88 24.02 -2.89 23.05
N ILE A 89 22.88 -3.12 22.42
CA ILE A 89 21.58 -2.86 23.04
C ILE A 89 21.52 -3.83 24.22
N GLY A 90 21.98 -3.35 25.36
CA GLY A 90 21.92 -4.03 26.64
C GLY A 90 20.47 -4.31 26.94
N ALA A 91 20.18 -5.55 27.26
CA ALA A 91 18.96 -5.95 27.92
C ALA A 91 18.95 -5.34 29.33
N GLU A 92 18.67 -4.04 29.47
CA GLU A 92 18.57 -3.37 30.78
C GLU A 92 17.69 -2.11 30.68
N SER A 93 16.38 -2.35 30.67
CA SER A 93 15.36 -1.63 31.43
C SER A 93 14.00 -2.12 30.93
N SER A 94 13.48 -3.18 31.55
CA SER A 94 12.06 -3.48 31.49
C SER A 94 11.33 -2.38 32.26
N HIS A 95 11.27 -1.18 31.70
CA HIS A 95 10.18 -0.27 32.01
C HIS A 95 8.94 -1.07 31.66
N LEU A 96 8.22 -1.56 32.69
CA LEU A 96 6.89 -2.11 32.56
C LEU A 96 6.08 -1.01 31.86
N LEU A 97 5.95 -1.12 30.54
CA LEU A 97 5.14 -0.20 29.77
C LEU A 97 3.74 -0.30 30.35
N PRO A 98 3.08 0.83 30.68
CA PRO A 98 1.74 0.76 31.21
C PRO A 98 0.85 0.03 30.20
N PRO A 99 -0.08 -0.82 30.67
CA PRO A 99 -1.12 -1.37 29.81
C PRO A 99 -1.77 -0.27 28.98
N LEU A 100 -1.88 -0.51 27.67
CA LEU A 100 -2.46 0.44 26.71
C LEU A 100 -3.72 -0.16 26.12
N GLN A 101 -4.66 0.69 25.74
CA GLN A 101 -5.79 0.33 24.90
C GLN A 101 -5.42 0.59 23.45
N ILE A 102 -5.16 -0.48 22.71
CA ILE A 102 -4.70 -0.42 21.32
C ILE A 102 -5.86 -0.81 20.41
N VAL A 103 -6.16 0.03 19.43
CA VAL A 103 -7.09 -0.32 18.36
C VAL A 103 -6.31 -0.66 17.10
N ILE A 104 -6.67 -1.78 16.47
CA ILE A 104 -6.11 -2.23 15.20
C ILE A 104 -7.18 -2.06 14.12
N LEU A 105 -6.99 -1.11 13.21
CA LEU A 105 -7.93 -0.73 12.14
C LEU A 105 -7.52 -1.38 10.81
N ILE A 106 -8.12 -2.52 10.46
CA ILE A 106 -7.72 -3.32 9.30
C ILE A 106 -8.85 -3.47 8.30
N VAL A 107 -8.57 -3.11 7.05
CA VAL A 107 -9.45 -3.29 5.90
C VAL A 107 -8.79 -4.23 4.91
N GLY A 108 -9.48 -5.29 4.50
CA GLY A 108 -8.94 -6.27 3.57
C GLY A 108 -9.58 -7.66 3.69
N THR A 109 -8.89 -8.64 3.14
CA THR A 109 -9.31 -10.06 3.13
C THR A 109 -8.75 -10.81 4.34
N ARG A 110 -8.97 -12.14 4.39
CA ARG A 110 -8.40 -12.99 5.45
C ARG A 110 -6.87 -12.89 5.53
N GLY A 111 -6.20 -12.73 4.39
CA GLY A 111 -4.74 -12.58 4.35
C GLY A 111 -4.25 -11.28 4.98
N ASP A 112 -5.10 -10.24 4.97
CA ASP A 112 -4.83 -8.98 5.66
C ASP A 112 -5.14 -9.10 7.14
N VAL A 113 -6.28 -9.69 7.53
CA VAL A 113 -6.73 -9.74 8.94
C VAL A 113 -5.92 -10.71 9.81
N GLN A 114 -5.58 -11.89 9.29
CA GLN A 114 -4.96 -12.96 10.08
C GLN A 114 -3.63 -12.57 10.75
N PRO A 115 -2.69 -11.88 10.08
CA PRO A 115 -1.48 -11.39 10.74
C PRO A 115 -1.77 -10.45 11.92
N PHE A 116 -2.83 -9.64 11.85
CA PHE A 116 -3.21 -8.72 12.92
C PHE A 116 -3.89 -9.41 14.10
N VAL A 117 -4.52 -10.56 13.88
CA VAL A 117 -4.95 -11.42 14.98
C VAL A 117 -3.72 -11.93 15.75
N ALA A 118 -2.66 -12.36 15.06
CA ALA A 118 -1.41 -12.77 15.71
C ALA A 118 -0.76 -11.61 16.48
N ILE A 119 -0.66 -10.43 15.86
CA ILE A 119 -0.15 -9.21 16.51
C ILE A 119 -0.99 -8.86 17.74
N GLY A 120 -2.31 -8.88 17.62
CA GLY A 120 -3.22 -8.58 18.73
C GLY A 120 -3.05 -9.53 19.90
N ARG A 121 -2.94 -10.84 19.64
CA ARG A 121 -2.69 -11.84 20.69
C ARG A 121 -1.35 -11.63 21.38
N ARG A 122 -0.32 -11.25 20.63
CA ARG A 122 0.98 -10.93 21.22
C ARG A 122 0.90 -9.69 22.11
N LEU A 123 0.24 -8.62 21.64
CA LEU A 123 0.02 -7.40 22.44
C LEU A 123 -0.81 -7.69 23.72
N GLN A 124 -1.80 -8.57 23.66
CA GLN A 124 -2.53 -9.03 24.84
C GLN A 124 -1.62 -9.79 25.82
N ALA A 125 -0.74 -10.67 25.32
CA ALA A 125 0.23 -11.38 26.15
C ALA A 125 1.24 -10.42 26.82
N ASP A 126 1.53 -9.30 26.17
CA ASP A 126 2.35 -8.22 26.71
C ASP A 126 1.56 -7.28 27.68
N GLY A 127 0.27 -7.56 27.92
CA GLY A 127 -0.56 -6.88 28.92
C GLY A 127 -1.47 -5.76 28.38
N HIS A 128 -1.55 -5.55 27.07
CA HIS A 128 -2.39 -4.53 26.46
C HIS A 128 -3.83 -5.01 26.25
N ARG A 129 -4.79 -4.07 26.31
CA ARG A 129 -6.18 -4.31 25.90
C ARG A 129 -6.29 -4.02 24.41
N VAL A 130 -6.66 -5.03 23.62
CA VAL A 130 -6.64 -4.93 22.15
C VAL A 130 -8.03 -5.08 21.57
N ARG A 131 -8.42 -4.09 20.78
CA ARG A 131 -9.62 -4.12 19.93
C ARG A 131 -9.21 -4.18 18.46
N LEU A 132 -9.65 -5.20 17.75
CA LEU A 132 -9.44 -5.34 16.32
C LEU A 132 -10.73 -4.92 15.59
N ALA A 133 -10.64 -3.80 14.88
CA ALA A 133 -11.72 -3.30 14.05
C ALA A 133 -11.50 -3.70 12.59
N THR A 134 -12.44 -4.50 12.05
CA THR A 134 -12.40 -4.94 10.66
C THR A 134 -13.83 -5.26 10.17
N HIS A 135 -13.94 -5.85 8.99
CA HIS A 135 -15.21 -6.24 8.39
C HIS A 135 -15.99 -7.26 9.24
N ALA A 136 -17.32 -7.11 9.26
CA ALA A 136 -18.24 -7.88 10.11
C ALA A 136 -18.14 -9.41 9.93
N ASN A 137 -17.76 -9.89 8.74
CA ASN A 137 -17.60 -11.31 8.46
C ASN A 137 -16.42 -11.96 9.21
N PHE A 138 -15.50 -11.18 9.77
CA PHE A 138 -14.38 -11.69 10.58
C PHE A 138 -14.66 -11.65 12.09
N LYS A 139 -15.85 -11.22 12.53
CA LYS A 139 -16.22 -11.12 13.96
C LYS A 139 -15.88 -12.40 14.73
N GLU A 140 -16.40 -13.54 14.31
CA GLU A 140 -16.16 -14.83 14.97
C GLU A 140 -14.68 -15.22 14.97
N PHE A 141 -13.95 -14.90 13.90
CA PHE A 141 -12.53 -15.19 13.81
C PHE A 141 -11.70 -14.37 14.81
N VAL A 142 -12.08 -13.10 15.03
CA VAL A 142 -11.44 -12.21 16.00
C VAL A 142 -11.78 -12.62 17.44
N LEU A 143 -13.07 -12.87 17.71
CA LEU A 143 -13.54 -13.24 19.05
C LEU A 143 -13.00 -14.61 19.49
N SER A 144 -12.95 -15.60 18.59
CA SER A 144 -12.36 -16.92 18.89
C SER A 144 -10.86 -16.88 19.20
N ALA A 145 -10.17 -15.82 18.76
CA ALA A 145 -8.78 -15.56 19.12
C ALA A 145 -8.61 -14.84 20.47
N GLY A 146 -9.72 -14.47 21.14
CA GLY A 146 -9.71 -13.78 22.44
C GLY A 146 -9.59 -12.25 22.36
N LEU A 147 -9.71 -11.66 21.17
CA LEU A 147 -9.61 -10.22 20.95
C LEU A 147 -10.98 -9.54 21.03
N GLU A 148 -11.02 -8.26 21.42
CA GLU A 148 -12.24 -7.45 21.25
C GLU A 148 -12.44 -7.14 19.77
N PHE A 149 -13.70 -7.08 19.33
CA PHE A 149 -14.07 -6.84 17.93
C PHE A 149 -14.86 -5.54 17.80
N PHE A 150 -14.63 -4.79 16.71
CA PHE A 150 -15.50 -3.68 16.34
C PHE A 150 -15.79 -3.69 14.83
N PRO A 151 -17.06 -3.63 14.39
CA PRO A 151 -17.38 -3.68 12.98
C PRO A 151 -17.02 -2.37 12.28
N LEU A 152 -16.12 -2.43 11.31
CA LEU A 152 -15.95 -1.36 10.34
C LEU A 152 -17.07 -1.39 9.31
N GLY A 153 -17.38 -0.22 8.77
CA GLY A 153 -18.32 -0.05 7.66
C GLY A 153 -17.83 -0.70 6.37
N GLY A 154 -18.69 -0.67 5.36
CA GLY A 154 -18.46 -1.33 4.09
C GLY A 154 -18.89 -2.81 4.10
N ASP A 155 -19.62 -3.21 3.07
CA ASP A 155 -20.05 -4.58 2.82
C ASP A 155 -18.86 -5.44 2.42
N PRO A 156 -18.51 -6.45 3.24
CA PRO A 156 -17.38 -7.33 2.97
C PRO A 156 -17.53 -8.10 1.66
N LYS A 157 -18.77 -8.42 1.24
CA LYS A 157 -19.05 -9.14 -0.02
C LYS A 157 -18.79 -8.25 -1.23
N VAL A 158 -19.19 -6.98 -1.15
CA VAL A 158 -18.97 -6.00 -2.23
C VAL A 158 -17.48 -5.69 -2.34
N LEU A 159 -16.79 -5.51 -1.22
CA LEU A 159 -15.34 -5.25 -1.19
C LEU A 159 -14.52 -6.46 -1.65
N ALA A 160 -14.89 -7.68 -1.24
CA ALA A 160 -14.24 -8.90 -1.72
C ALA A 160 -14.44 -9.06 -3.23
N ALA A 161 -15.68 -8.98 -3.74
CA ALA A 161 -15.96 -9.05 -5.18
C ALA A 161 -15.20 -7.98 -5.97
N TYR A 162 -15.02 -6.80 -5.38
CA TYR A 162 -14.29 -5.70 -5.97
C TYR A 162 -12.77 -5.94 -6.03
N MET A 163 -12.13 -6.31 -4.91
CA MET A 163 -10.69 -6.62 -4.83
C MET A 163 -10.29 -7.84 -5.68
N VAL A 164 -11.27 -8.67 -6.00
CA VAL A 164 -11.13 -9.79 -6.93
C VAL A 164 -11.10 -9.31 -8.37
N LYS A 165 -12.09 -8.48 -8.73
CA LYS A 165 -12.31 -8.06 -10.11
C LYS A 165 -11.26 -7.06 -10.57
N ASN A 166 -10.77 -6.26 -9.64
CA ASN A 166 -9.74 -5.26 -9.85
C ASN A 166 -8.52 -5.77 -9.07
N LYS A 167 -7.40 -6.09 -9.73
CA LYS A 167 -6.12 -6.51 -9.13
C LYS A 167 -5.47 -5.37 -8.32
N GLY A 168 -6.25 -4.55 -7.65
CA GLY A 168 -5.88 -3.31 -7.00
C GLY A 168 -7.06 -2.57 -6.38
N PHE A 169 -6.77 -1.43 -5.74
CA PHE A 169 -7.74 -0.61 -5.02
C PHE A 169 -8.42 0.48 -5.87
N LEU A 170 -8.18 0.50 -7.19
CA LEU A 170 -8.67 1.55 -8.09
C LEU A 170 -9.77 1.03 -9.04
N PRO A 171 -10.90 1.75 -9.19
CA PRO A 171 -12.05 1.29 -9.99
C PRO A 171 -11.72 1.13 -11.47
N SER A 172 -11.96 -0.03 -12.07
CA SER A 172 -11.76 -0.25 -13.50
C SER A 172 -12.95 0.14 -14.40
N GLY A 173 -14.13 0.38 -13.83
CA GLY A 173 -15.36 0.67 -14.59
C GLY A 173 -16.15 1.89 -14.07
N PRO A 174 -16.74 2.75 -14.95
CA PRO A 174 -17.46 3.96 -14.53
C PRO A 174 -18.68 3.70 -13.63
N SER A 175 -19.40 2.59 -13.84
CA SER A 175 -20.61 2.22 -13.10
C SER A 175 -20.33 1.79 -11.66
N GLU A 176 -19.12 1.30 -11.38
CA GLU A 176 -18.74 0.78 -10.06
C GLU A 176 -18.19 1.86 -9.12
N ILE A 177 -17.85 3.04 -9.68
CA ILE A 177 -17.26 4.15 -8.92
C ILE A 177 -18.19 4.58 -7.79
N HIS A 178 -19.49 4.70 -8.03
CA HIS A 178 -20.42 5.17 -7.00
C HIS A 178 -20.52 4.19 -5.84
N ILE A 179 -20.65 2.89 -6.14
CA ILE A 179 -20.75 1.83 -5.14
C ILE A 179 -19.48 1.81 -4.29
N GLN A 180 -18.30 1.78 -4.91
CA GLN A 180 -17.03 1.75 -4.18
C GLN A 180 -16.80 2.99 -3.33
N ARG A 181 -17.15 4.18 -3.83
CA ARG A 181 -17.06 5.41 -3.05
C ARG A 181 -17.95 5.34 -1.81
N HIS A 182 -19.15 4.77 -1.93
CA HIS A 182 -20.02 4.53 -0.78
C HIS A 182 -19.34 3.59 0.23
N GLN A 183 -18.80 2.46 -0.23
CA GLN A 183 -18.09 1.51 0.64
C GLN A 183 -16.90 2.16 1.36
N ILE A 184 -16.05 2.89 0.63
CA ILE A 184 -14.90 3.61 1.19
C ILE A 184 -15.35 4.67 2.19
N LYS A 185 -16.45 5.39 1.89
CA LYS A 185 -17.01 6.37 2.82
C LYS A 185 -17.49 5.71 4.11
N ASP A 186 -18.20 4.60 4.04
CA ASP A 186 -18.68 3.87 5.22
C ASP A 186 -17.52 3.39 6.09
N ILE A 187 -16.47 2.84 5.46
CA ILE A 187 -15.22 2.48 6.14
C ILE A 187 -14.64 3.69 6.87
N ILE A 188 -14.36 4.79 6.15
CA ILE A 188 -13.75 6.00 6.73
C ILE A 188 -14.59 6.53 7.91
N PHE A 189 -15.91 6.59 7.76
CA PHE A 189 -16.81 7.13 8.77
C PHE A 189 -16.95 6.22 10.00
N SER A 190 -16.64 4.93 9.88
CA SER A 190 -16.65 3.97 10.99
C SER A 190 -15.36 3.96 11.83
N LEU A 191 -14.26 4.57 11.35
CA LEU A 191 -12.97 4.52 12.06
C LEU A 191 -12.96 5.28 13.38
N LEU A 192 -13.60 6.46 13.44
CA LEU A 192 -13.68 7.22 14.69
C LEU A 192 -14.51 6.49 15.76
N PRO A 193 -15.72 5.98 15.45
CA PRO A 193 -16.45 5.07 16.34
C PRO A 193 -15.60 3.90 16.86
N ALA A 194 -14.87 3.21 15.99
CA ALA A 194 -14.03 2.07 16.40
C ALA A 194 -13.01 2.43 17.49
N CYS A 195 -12.52 3.67 17.48
CA CYS A 195 -11.53 4.18 18.42
C CYS A 195 -12.10 4.73 19.74
N ARG A 196 -13.41 5.04 19.82
CA ARG A 196 -13.98 5.80 20.95
C ARG A 196 -15.31 5.26 21.48
N ASP A 197 -16.10 4.62 20.64
CA ASP A 197 -17.42 4.16 21.02
C ASP A 197 -17.30 2.87 21.83
N SER A 198 -18.30 2.66 22.68
CA SER A 198 -18.42 1.39 23.40
C SER A 198 -18.61 0.25 22.41
N ASP A 199 -18.23 -0.95 22.83
CA ASP A 199 -18.51 -2.15 22.04
C ASP A 199 -20.03 -2.24 21.74
N PRO A 200 -20.45 -2.39 20.47
CA PRO A 200 -21.87 -2.32 20.11
C PRO A 200 -22.74 -3.42 20.73
N ASP A 201 -22.14 -4.57 21.08
CA ASP A 201 -22.88 -5.72 21.60
C ASP A 201 -22.87 -5.74 23.14
N THR A 202 -21.73 -5.43 23.75
CA THR A 202 -21.50 -5.52 25.19
C THR A 202 -21.62 -4.19 25.92
N ASN A 203 -21.66 -3.06 25.20
CA ASN A 203 -21.62 -1.70 25.72
C ASN A 203 -20.42 -1.40 26.64
N ILE A 204 -19.35 -2.19 26.55
CA ILE A 204 -18.12 -1.95 27.32
C ILE A 204 -17.41 -0.72 26.72
N PRO A 205 -17.09 0.31 27.52
CA PRO A 205 -16.43 1.51 27.03
C PRO A 205 -15.00 1.21 26.57
N PHE A 206 -14.51 2.02 25.62
CA PHE A 206 -13.17 1.89 25.08
C PHE A 206 -12.60 3.28 24.79
N SER A 207 -11.36 3.50 25.19
CA SER A 207 -10.65 4.75 24.93
C SER A 207 -9.27 4.41 24.41
N VAL A 208 -9.00 4.74 23.15
CA VAL A 208 -7.73 4.40 22.50
C VAL A 208 -6.55 5.21 23.05
N ASP A 209 -5.43 4.53 23.28
CA ASP A 209 -4.12 5.11 23.59
C ASP A 209 -3.17 5.06 22.38
N ALA A 210 -3.34 4.09 21.48
CA ALA A 210 -2.56 3.95 20.25
C ALA A 210 -3.33 3.27 19.11
N ILE A 211 -3.01 3.61 17.87
CA ILE A 211 -3.63 3.05 16.66
C ILE A 211 -2.59 2.25 15.88
N ILE A 212 -2.95 1.02 15.50
CA ILE A 212 -2.30 0.27 14.43
C ILE A 212 -3.26 0.25 13.24
N ALA A 213 -2.79 0.52 12.03
CA ALA A 213 -3.66 0.51 10.85
C ALA A 213 -2.93 0.02 9.60
N ASN A 214 -3.69 -0.41 8.60
CA ASN A 214 -3.18 -0.60 7.25
C ASN A 214 -3.64 0.54 6.31
N PRO A 215 -2.89 0.83 5.23
CA PRO A 215 -3.23 1.91 4.31
C PRO A 215 -4.66 1.86 3.73
N PRO A 216 -5.23 0.68 3.38
CA PRO A 216 -6.60 0.58 2.88
C PRO A 216 -7.71 1.09 3.80
N ALA A 217 -7.44 1.34 5.09
CA ALA A 217 -8.42 1.98 5.98
C ALA A 217 -8.65 3.46 5.63
N TYR A 218 -7.69 4.11 4.96
CA TYR A 218 -7.73 5.48 4.47
C TYR A 218 -7.86 6.58 5.55
N GLY A 219 -8.84 6.59 6.44
CA GLY A 219 -9.05 7.69 7.40
C GLY A 219 -8.18 7.66 8.67
N HIS A 220 -7.37 6.62 8.85
CA HIS A 220 -6.64 6.35 10.10
C HIS A 220 -5.70 7.49 10.53
N THR A 221 -5.00 8.15 9.60
CA THR A 221 -4.11 9.29 9.91
C THR A 221 -4.88 10.48 10.46
N HIS A 222 -6.08 10.74 9.95
CA HIS A 222 -6.91 11.85 10.39
C HIS A 222 -7.57 11.56 11.74
N VAL A 223 -7.94 10.30 11.99
CA VAL A 223 -8.42 9.87 13.31
C VAL A 223 -7.30 10.03 14.33
N ALA A 224 -6.08 9.56 14.04
CA ALA A 224 -4.93 9.75 14.93
C ALA A 224 -4.65 11.25 15.23
N GLU A 225 -4.71 12.11 14.21
CA GLU A 225 -4.58 13.58 14.37
C GLU A 225 -5.67 14.16 15.30
N ALA A 226 -6.93 13.77 15.11
CA ALA A 226 -8.05 14.27 15.90
C ALA A 226 -8.00 13.80 17.36
N LEU A 227 -7.55 12.55 17.57
CA LEU A 227 -7.45 11.91 18.87
C LEU A 227 -6.14 12.26 19.60
N LYS A 228 -5.14 12.77 18.88
CA LYS A 228 -3.78 13.05 19.37
C LYS A 228 -3.09 11.81 19.95
N VAL A 229 -3.29 10.67 19.31
CA VAL A 229 -2.68 9.39 19.71
C VAL A 229 -1.65 8.94 18.67
N PRO A 230 -0.61 8.19 19.08
CA PRO A 230 0.35 7.60 18.15
C PRO A 230 -0.33 6.64 17.16
N LEU A 231 0.23 6.60 15.96
CA LEU A 231 -0.19 5.74 14.86
C LEU A 231 1.00 4.96 14.32
N HIS A 232 0.84 3.65 14.15
CA HIS A 232 1.78 2.78 13.47
C HIS A 232 1.10 2.14 12.27
N ILE A 233 1.69 2.29 11.08
CA ILE A 233 1.21 1.59 9.89
C ILE A 233 1.88 0.23 9.78
N ILE A 234 1.10 -0.83 9.70
CA ILE A 234 1.62 -2.17 9.46
C ILE A 234 0.99 -2.70 8.19
N PHE A 235 1.77 -3.30 7.30
CA PHE A 235 1.22 -3.81 6.05
C PHE A 235 1.99 -5.00 5.45
N THR A 236 1.29 -5.74 4.60
CA THR A 236 1.76 -6.95 3.91
C THR A 236 2.35 -6.66 2.52
N MET A 237 2.20 -5.42 2.03
CA MET A 237 2.68 -4.97 0.73
C MET A 237 3.39 -3.63 0.87
N PRO A 238 4.40 -3.32 0.04
CA PRO A 238 5.10 -2.06 0.14
C PRO A 238 4.19 -0.89 -0.22
N TRP A 239 4.17 0.13 0.64
CA TRP A 239 3.35 1.33 0.48
C TRP A 239 4.14 2.64 0.64
N THR A 240 5.43 2.53 0.97
CA THR A 240 6.36 3.65 1.16
C THR A 240 7.24 3.83 -0.07
N PRO A 241 7.42 5.05 -0.58
CA PRO A 241 8.22 5.31 -1.78
C PRO A 241 9.65 4.76 -1.69
N THR A 242 10.05 3.99 -2.71
CA THR A 242 11.41 3.47 -2.88
C THR A 242 11.81 3.43 -4.36
N SER A 243 13.12 3.42 -4.60
CA SER A 243 13.73 3.23 -5.92
C SER A 243 14.02 1.76 -6.26
N GLU A 244 13.75 0.83 -5.35
CA GLU A 244 14.07 -0.60 -5.54
C GLU A 244 12.97 -1.38 -6.28
N PHE A 245 11.71 -1.03 -6.09
CA PHE A 245 10.57 -1.65 -6.78
C PHE A 245 9.41 -0.66 -6.96
N PRO A 246 8.56 -0.83 -7.98
CA PRO A 246 7.44 0.07 -8.22
C PRO A 246 6.35 -0.11 -7.15
N HIS A 247 5.46 0.88 -7.06
CA HIS A 247 4.24 0.79 -6.27
C HIS A 247 3.44 -0.46 -6.71
N PRO A 248 2.88 -1.28 -5.78
CA PRO A 248 2.18 -2.53 -6.11
C PRO A 248 1.06 -2.38 -7.14
N LEU A 249 0.36 -1.26 -7.10
CA LEU A 249 -0.70 -0.91 -8.06
C LEU A 249 -0.20 -0.35 -9.40
N SER A 250 1.10 -0.32 -9.65
CA SER A 250 1.68 0.22 -10.86
C SER A 250 2.46 -0.82 -11.66
N ARG A 251 2.42 -0.70 -12.99
CA ARG A 251 3.11 -1.61 -13.93
C ARG A 251 4.34 -0.99 -14.57
N VAL A 252 5.13 -0.28 -13.76
CA VAL A 252 6.38 0.34 -14.22
C VAL A 252 7.43 -0.72 -14.36
N ARG A 253 8.03 -0.82 -15.55
CA ARG A 253 9.15 -1.75 -15.77
C ARG A 253 10.50 -1.09 -15.52
N GLN A 254 10.62 0.21 -15.77
CA GLN A 254 11.87 0.94 -15.67
C GLN A 254 12.12 1.43 -14.24
N GLN A 255 13.29 1.10 -13.69
CA GLN A 255 13.69 1.42 -12.31
C GLN A 255 13.63 2.92 -11.99
N VAL A 256 13.97 3.77 -12.96
CA VAL A 256 13.90 5.24 -12.83
C VAL A 256 12.49 5.75 -12.47
N GLY A 257 11.45 4.98 -12.82
CA GLY A 257 10.07 5.32 -12.50
C GLY A 257 9.55 4.73 -11.19
N TYR A 258 10.29 3.88 -10.51
CA TYR A 258 9.78 3.16 -9.34
C TYR A 258 9.35 4.11 -8.23
N ARG A 259 10.22 5.03 -7.82
CA ARG A 259 9.88 6.01 -6.78
C ARG A 259 8.77 6.96 -7.20
N LEU A 260 8.75 7.37 -8.47
CA LEU A 260 7.72 8.25 -9.03
C LEU A 260 6.35 7.56 -9.07
N SER A 261 6.32 6.24 -9.23
CA SER A 261 5.07 5.47 -9.27
C SER A 261 4.24 5.62 -7.99
N TYR A 262 4.90 5.68 -6.82
CA TYR A 262 4.22 5.91 -5.55
C TYR A 262 3.53 7.27 -5.52
N GLN A 263 4.24 8.33 -5.92
CA GLN A 263 3.68 9.68 -5.95
C GLN A 263 2.47 9.78 -6.89
N ILE A 264 2.52 9.12 -8.05
CA ILE A 264 1.43 9.11 -9.02
C ILE A 264 0.23 8.36 -8.45
N VAL A 265 0.43 7.16 -7.92
CA VAL A 265 -0.64 6.32 -7.37
C VAL A 265 -1.27 6.98 -6.15
N ASP A 266 -0.47 7.47 -5.20
CA ASP A 266 -0.96 8.20 -4.02
C ASP A 266 -1.75 9.45 -4.42
N SER A 267 -1.30 10.19 -5.43
CA SER A 267 -2.04 11.34 -5.96
C SER A 267 -3.38 10.95 -6.57
N MET A 268 -3.45 9.82 -7.29
CA MET A 268 -4.70 9.31 -7.86
C MET A 268 -5.68 8.86 -6.77
N ILE A 269 -5.19 8.13 -5.78
CA ILE A 269 -5.94 7.70 -4.60
C ILE A 269 -6.49 8.94 -3.86
N TRP A 270 -5.64 9.94 -3.60
CA TRP A 270 -6.03 11.18 -2.95
C TRP A 270 -7.09 11.96 -3.73
N LEU A 271 -6.91 12.12 -5.05
CA LEU A 271 -7.89 12.78 -5.91
C LEU A 271 -9.26 12.08 -5.86
N GLY A 272 -9.26 10.75 -5.76
CA GLY A 272 -10.47 9.96 -5.62
C GLY A 272 -11.14 10.11 -4.25
N MET A 273 -10.41 10.32 -3.16
CA MET A 273 -10.98 10.25 -1.81
C MET A 273 -11.10 11.59 -1.09
N ARG A 274 -10.46 12.65 -1.60
CA ARG A 274 -10.32 13.94 -0.93
C ARG A 274 -11.62 14.54 -0.42
N ASP A 275 -12.69 14.49 -1.21
CA ASP A 275 -13.97 15.07 -0.82
C ASP A 275 -14.60 14.32 0.36
N MET A 276 -14.56 12.99 0.34
CA MET A 276 -15.03 12.14 1.44
C MET A 276 -14.19 12.34 2.71
N ILE A 277 -12.87 12.43 2.57
CA ILE A 277 -11.95 12.70 3.68
C ILE A 277 -12.19 14.09 4.27
N ASN A 278 -12.35 15.12 3.44
CA ASN A 278 -12.59 16.48 3.93
C ASN A 278 -13.97 16.63 4.56
N GLU A 279 -14.98 15.92 4.05
CA GLU A 279 -16.28 15.81 4.70
C GLU A 279 -16.14 15.17 6.08
N PHE A 280 -15.43 14.04 6.18
CA PHE A 280 -15.17 13.34 7.45
C PHE A 280 -14.42 14.24 8.45
N ARG A 281 -13.33 14.89 8.01
CA ARG A 281 -12.55 15.84 8.82
C ARG A 281 -13.43 16.96 9.38
N LYS A 282 -14.24 17.58 8.54
CA LYS A 282 -15.10 18.70 8.94
C LYS A 282 -16.27 18.27 9.83
N LYS A 283 -16.99 17.22 9.45
CA LYS A 283 -18.26 16.83 10.10
C LYS A 283 -18.09 15.92 11.32
N LYS A 284 -17.02 15.11 11.36
CA LYS A 284 -16.82 14.10 12.42
C LYS A 284 -15.62 14.39 13.30
N LEU A 285 -14.51 14.87 12.72
CA LEU A 285 -13.27 15.07 13.48
C LEU A 285 -13.08 16.49 14.01
N GLY A 286 -13.85 17.46 13.52
CA GLY A 286 -13.65 18.88 13.87
C GLY A 286 -12.32 19.45 13.34
N LEU A 287 -11.72 18.80 12.34
CA LEU A 287 -10.44 19.20 11.77
C LEU A 287 -10.62 20.08 10.52
N ARG A 288 -9.63 20.94 10.27
CA ARG A 288 -9.58 21.74 9.04
C ARG A 288 -9.42 20.83 7.82
N PRO A 289 -10.07 21.14 6.68
CA PRO A 289 -9.87 20.40 5.44
C PRO A 289 -8.40 20.37 5.02
N VAL A 290 -7.97 19.25 4.43
CA VAL A 290 -6.64 19.13 3.82
C VAL A 290 -6.64 19.88 2.50
N THR A 291 -5.67 20.79 2.35
CA THR A 291 -5.51 21.62 1.15
C THR A 291 -4.87 20.81 0.02
N TYR A 292 -4.98 21.30 -1.21
CA TYR A 292 -4.43 20.62 -2.39
C TYR A 292 -2.89 20.52 -2.37
N LEU A 293 -2.24 21.32 -1.52
CA LEU A 293 -0.80 21.52 -1.47
C LEU A 293 -0.10 20.61 -0.46
N SER A 294 -0.82 19.87 0.40
CA SER A 294 -0.18 18.83 1.21
C SER A 294 0.08 17.62 0.29
N GLY A 295 1.22 17.67 -0.39
CA GLY A 295 1.72 16.54 -1.15
C GLY A 295 1.95 15.36 -0.21
N SER A 296 1.32 14.25 -0.53
CA SER A 296 1.41 12.95 0.13
C SER A 296 0.34 12.65 1.19
N TYR A 297 -0.38 11.57 0.90
CA TYR A 297 -1.26 10.85 1.83
C TYR A 297 -0.47 10.19 2.97
N THR A 298 0.81 9.90 2.70
CA THR A 298 1.75 9.27 3.61
C THR A 298 2.66 10.34 4.22
N SER A 299 2.66 10.44 5.56
CA SER A 299 3.59 11.32 6.28
C SER A 299 4.91 10.57 6.52
N PRO A 300 6.08 11.18 6.26
CA PRO A 300 7.38 10.53 6.47
C PRO A 300 7.69 10.25 7.95
N ASN A 301 6.92 10.85 8.87
CA ASN A 301 7.14 10.74 10.32
C ASN A 301 6.33 9.62 10.97
N ILE A 302 5.44 8.95 10.23
CA ILE A 302 4.67 7.83 10.77
C ILE A 302 5.52 6.57 10.66
N PRO A 303 5.69 5.78 11.73
CA PRO A 303 6.40 4.51 11.66
C PRO A 303 5.63 3.49 10.80
N TYR A 304 6.37 2.76 9.97
CA TYR A 304 5.87 1.66 9.15
C TYR A 304 6.58 0.36 9.52
N ALA A 305 5.82 -0.73 9.68
CA ALA A 305 6.37 -2.07 9.75
C ALA A 305 5.78 -2.95 8.65
N TYR A 306 6.64 -3.61 7.92
CA TYR A 306 6.29 -4.52 6.85
C TYR A 306 6.47 -5.95 7.28
N ILE A 307 5.37 -6.69 7.26
CA ILE A 307 5.28 -8.04 7.84
C ILE A 307 5.55 -9.13 6.81
N TRP A 308 6.69 -9.02 6.12
CA TRP A 308 7.26 -10.05 5.26
C TRP A 308 8.69 -10.37 5.68
N SER A 309 9.20 -11.53 5.27
CA SER A 309 10.57 -11.94 5.58
C SER A 309 11.61 -11.03 4.89
N PRO A 310 12.61 -10.50 5.61
CA PRO A 310 13.72 -9.75 5.00
C PRO A 310 14.57 -10.62 4.07
N HIS A 311 14.49 -11.95 4.16
CA HIS A 311 15.12 -12.87 3.22
C HIS A 311 14.36 -12.96 1.88
N LEU A 312 13.07 -12.61 1.87
CA LEU A 312 12.25 -12.60 0.65
C LEU A 312 12.37 -11.24 -0.04
N VAL A 313 12.12 -10.17 0.70
CA VAL A 313 12.31 -8.79 0.23
C VAL A 313 13.07 -8.03 1.33
N PRO A 314 14.36 -7.74 1.13
CA PRO A 314 15.14 -7.00 2.11
C PRO A 314 14.63 -5.56 2.24
N LYS A 315 14.91 -4.92 3.37
CA LYS A 315 14.65 -3.49 3.58
C LYS A 315 15.42 -2.68 2.53
N PRO A 316 14.75 -1.90 1.67
CA PRO A 316 15.41 -1.00 0.75
C PRO A 316 16.37 -0.03 1.43
N LYS A 317 17.48 0.26 0.76
CA LYS A 317 18.52 1.16 1.29
C LYS A 317 18.07 2.61 1.41
N ASP A 318 17.06 3.00 0.64
CA ASP A 318 16.48 4.35 0.64
C ASP A 318 15.32 4.52 1.62
N TRP A 319 15.01 3.50 2.43
CA TRP A 319 14.10 3.61 3.57
C TRP A 319 14.84 4.06 4.84
N GLY A 320 14.23 5.03 5.53
CA GLY A 320 14.76 5.59 6.77
C GLY A 320 14.59 4.68 8.00
N PRO A 321 14.93 5.20 9.19
CA PRO A 321 14.81 4.46 10.46
C PRO A 321 13.35 4.20 10.87
N ASN A 322 12.38 4.97 10.34
CA ASN A 322 10.96 4.83 10.66
C ASN A 322 10.25 3.71 9.87
N VAL A 323 10.97 2.93 9.07
CA VAL A 323 10.37 1.91 8.20
C VAL A 323 11.12 0.61 8.36
N ASP A 324 10.47 -0.42 8.88
CA ASP A 324 11.10 -1.71 9.15
C ASP A 324 10.47 -2.86 8.38
N VAL A 325 11.27 -3.89 8.11
CA VAL A 325 10.82 -5.18 7.58
C VAL A 325 11.03 -6.20 8.69
N VAL A 326 9.93 -6.66 9.30
CA VAL A 326 9.96 -7.31 10.62
C VAL A 326 9.75 -8.82 10.58
N GLY A 327 9.54 -9.40 9.40
CA GLY A 327 9.21 -10.82 9.25
C GLY A 327 7.71 -11.09 9.26
N PHE A 328 7.35 -12.34 9.02
CA PHE A 328 5.95 -12.77 8.99
C PHE A 328 5.38 -12.90 10.40
N CYS A 329 4.15 -12.43 10.59
CA CYS A 329 3.37 -12.68 11.80
C CYS A 329 2.48 -13.90 11.59
N PHE A 330 2.95 -15.06 12.06
CA PHE A 330 2.20 -16.31 11.96
C PHE A 330 1.21 -16.48 13.11
N LEU A 331 0.05 -17.02 12.80
CA LEU A 331 -0.93 -17.49 13.78
C LEU A 331 -0.93 -19.01 13.73
N ASP A 332 -0.64 -19.66 14.86
CA ASP A 332 -0.64 -21.11 14.96
C ASP A 332 -2.08 -21.66 15.04
N LEU A 333 -2.74 -21.66 13.87
CA LEU A 333 -4.09 -22.17 13.69
C LEU A 333 -4.15 -23.70 13.61
N ALA A 334 -3.01 -24.37 13.44
CA ALA A 334 -2.95 -25.80 13.21
C ALA A 334 -2.75 -26.61 14.50
N SER A 335 -2.40 -25.96 15.61
CA SER A 335 -2.17 -26.61 16.91
C SER A 335 -3.30 -27.54 17.39
N THR A 336 -4.56 -27.27 17.01
CA THR A 336 -5.73 -28.10 17.35
C THR A 336 -6.34 -28.83 16.15
N TYR A 337 -5.72 -28.77 14.98
CA TYR A 337 -6.26 -29.40 13.78
C TYR A 337 -6.00 -30.90 13.79
N VAL A 338 -7.08 -31.69 13.76
CA VAL A 338 -7.02 -33.14 13.55
C VAL A 338 -7.47 -33.43 12.13
N PRO A 339 -6.58 -33.89 11.23
CA PRO A 339 -6.95 -34.22 9.86
C PRO A 339 -7.92 -35.42 9.83
N PRO A 340 -8.89 -35.46 8.91
CA PRO A 340 -9.74 -36.63 8.71
C PRO A 340 -8.91 -37.87 8.39
N THR A 341 -9.29 -39.04 8.92
CA THR A 341 -8.58 -40.30 8.71
C THR A 341 -8.33 -40.60 7.24
N GLU A 342 -9.33 -40.37 6.38
CA GLU A 342 -9.22 -40.57 4.93
C GLU A 342 -8.09 -39.74 4.30
N LEU A 343 -7.87 -38.50 4.77
CA LEU A 343 -6.79 -37.65 4.29
C LEU A 343 -5.43 -38.18 4.75
N VAL A 344 -5.34 -38.65 6.00
CA VAL A 344 -4.10 -39.22 6.55
C VAL A 344 -3.73 -40.49 5.80
N GLU A 345 -4.65 -41.43 5.69
CA GLU A 345 -4.45 -42.69 4.97
C GLU A 345 -4.09 -42.43 3.50
N TRP A 346 -4.79 -41.49 2.85
CA TRP A 346 -4.43 -41.09 1.49
C TRP A 346 -3.00 -40.56 1.46
N LEU A 347 -2.63 -39.58 2.30
CA LEU A 347 -1.28 -38.99 2.33
C LEU A 347 -0.19 -40.06 2.47
N GLU A 348 -0.37 -41.01 3.39
CA GLU A 348 0.58 -42.10 3.68
C GLU A 348 0.69 -43.14 2.54
N ALA A 349 -0.37 -43.35 1.77
CA ALA A 349 -0.42 -44.39 0.74
C ALA A 349 0.46 -44.13 -0.51
N GLY A 350 1.23 -43.05 -0.59
CA GLY A 350 2.04 -42.78 -1.77
C GLY A 350 3.03 -41.63 -1.64
N LYS A 351 3.58 -41.20 -2.78
CA LYS A 351 4.54 -40.09 -2.85
C LYS A 351 3.93 -38.78 -2.32
N PRO A 352 4.74 -37.85 -1.76
CA PRO A 352 4.25 -36.56 -1.29
C PRO A 352 3.44 -35.82 -2.38
N PRO A 353 2.24 -35.32 -2.08
CA PRO A 353 1.42 -34.62 -3.05
C PRO A 353 1.84 -33.16 -3.21
N VAL A 354 1.38 -32.54 -4.29
CA VAL A 354 1.44 -31.09 -4.51
C VAL A 354 0.16 -30.44 -3.96
N TYR A 355 0.29 -29.50 -3.04
CA TYR A 355 -0.83 -28.66 -2.62
C TYR A 355 -1.05 -27.52 -3.62
N ILE A 356 -2.29 -27.35 -4.07
CA ILE A 356 -2.68 -26.36 -5.07
C ILE A 356 -3.84 -25.54 -4.51
N GLY A 357 -3.64 -24.23 -4.36
CA GLY A 357 -4.68 -23.31 -3.94
C GLY A 357 -4.36 -21.87 -4.33
N PHE A 358 -5.36 -21.15 -4.83
CA PHE A 358 -5.24 -19.73 -5.21
C PHE A 358 -5.79 -18.78 -4.14
N GLY A 359 -6.06 -19.29 -2.93
CA GLY A 359 -6.57 -18.50 -1.82
C GLY A 359 -7.95 -17.90 -2.10
N SER A 360 -8.13 -16.64 -1.72
CA SER A 360 -9.42 -15.93 -1.84
C SER A 360 -9.60 -15.26 -3.22
N LEU A 361 -8.94 -15.77 -4.26
CA LEU A 361 -9.07 -15.28 -5.64
C LEU A 361 -10.12 -16.10 -6.41
N PRO A 362 -11.24 -15.49 -6.83
CA PRO A 362 -12.17 -16.02 -7.81
C PRO A 362 -11.47 -16.27 -9.13
N VAL A 363 -11.74 -17.45 -9.65
CA VAL A 363 -11.24 -17.90 -10.94
C VAL A 363 -12.40 -17.73 -11.93
N GLU A 364 -12.18 -17.03 -13.04
CA GLU A 364 -13.24 -16.77 -14.02
C GLU A 364 -13.83 -18.06 -14.62
N GLU A 365 -12.97 -19.06 -14.89
CA GLU A 365 -13.36 -20.36 -15.43
C GLU A 365 -12.88 -21.49 -14.49
N PRO A 366 -13.54 -21.71 -13.33
CA PRO A 366 -13.03 -22.59 -12.28
C PRO A 366 -12.95 -24.06 -12.71
N GLU A 367 -13.92 -24.53 -13.51
CA GLU A 367 -13.90 -25.89 -14.05
C GLU A 367 -12.75 -26.08 -15.04
N LYS A 368 -12.50 -25.10 -15.91
CA LYS A 368 -11.40 -25.16 -16.88
C LYS A 368 -10.06 -25.14 -16.17
N MET A 369 -9.91 -24.30 -15.15
CA MET A 369 -8.73 -24.29 -14.29
C MET A 369 -8.52 -25.64 -13.60
N THR A 370 -9.58 -26.24 -13.06
CA THR A 370 -9.54 -27.56 -12.43
C THR A 370 -9.10 -28.62 -13.44
N ARG A 371 -9.66 -28.63 -14.67
CA ARG A 371 -9.23 -29.55 -15.74
C ARG A 371 -7.76 -29.38 -16.11
N ILE A 372 -7.26 -28.14 -16.15
CA ILE A 372 -5.85 -27.85 -16.43
C ILE A 372 -4.96 -28.40 -15.30
N ILE A 373 -5.36 -28.17 -14.04
CA ILE A 373 -4.63 -28.67 -12.86
C ILE A 373 -4.56 -30.20 -12.88
N VAL A 374 -5.70 -30.88 -13.07
CA VAL A 374 -5.76 -32.34 -13.12
C VAL A 374 -4.91 -32.89 -14.27
N LYS A 375 -5.02 -32.31 -15.47
CA LYS A 375 -4.19 -32.71 -16.61
C LYS A 375 -2.69 -32.51 -16.36
N ALA A 376 -2.30 -31.46 -15.65
CA ALA A 376 -0.90 -31.24 -15.29
C ALA A 376 -0.40 -32.29 -14.29
N LEU A 377 -1.22 -32.66 -13.30
CA LEU A 377 -0.91 -33.73 -12.34
C LEU A 377 -0.79 -35.10 -13.03
N GLU A 378 -1.66 -35.40 -13.99
CA GLU A 378 -1.60 -36.63 -14.80
C GLU A 378 -0.31 -36.69 -15.63
N ILE A 379 0.03 -35.62 -16.37
CA ILE A 379 1.23 -35.56 -17.20
C ILE A 379 2.51 -35.70 -16.36
N THR A 380 2.50 -35.17 -15.14
CA THR A 380 3.66 -35.19 -14.23
C THR A 380 3.66 -36.41 -13.30
N GLU A 381 2.68 -37.31 -13.44
CA GLU A 381 2.49 -38.49 -12.57
C GLU A 381 2.53 -38.13 -11.07
N SER A 382 2.04 -36.93 -10.75
CA SER A 382 2.09 -36.35 -9.41
C SER A 382 0.74 -36.41 -8.73
N ARG A 383 0.75 -36.67 -7.42
CA ARG A 383 -0.45 -36.59 -6.58
C ARG A 383 -0.71 -35.12 -6.24
N GLY A 384 -1.97 -34.73 -6.07
CA GLY A 384 -2.33 -33.34 -5.76
C GLY A 384 -3.47 -33.21 -4.77
N ILE A 385 -3.40 -32.17 -3.93
CA ILE A 385 -4.50 -31.70 -3.07
C ILE A 385 -4.95 -30.35 -3.61
N ILE A 386 -6.20 -30.26 -4.04
CA ILE A 386 -6.79 -29.01 -4.54
C ILE A 386 -7.62 -28.38 -3.43
N ASN A 387 -7.22 -27.20 -2.98
CA ASN A 387 -8.04 -26.40 -2.08
C ASN A 387 -9.07 -25.61 -2.90
N LYS A 388 -10.35 -25.96 -2.73
CA LYS A 388 -11.48 -25.33 -3.41
C LYS A 388 -11.51 -23.80 -3.27
N GLY A 389 -11.18 -23.30 -2.09
CA GLY A 389 -11.12 -21.87 -1.78
C GLY A 389 -12.39 -21.10 -2.18
N TRP A 390 -12.27 -19.77 -2.33
CA TRP A 390 -13.33 -18.92 -2.90
C TRP A 390 -13.38 -19.00 -4.44
N GLY A 391 -12.36 -19.60 -5.04
CA GLY A 391 -12.26 -19.80 -6.49
C GLY A 391 -13.15 -20.91 -7.03
N GLY A 392 -13.81 -21.70 -6.17
CA GLY A 392 -14.70 -22.77 -6.61
C GLY A 392 -13.99 -23.90 -7.35
N LEU A 393 -12.70 -24.11 -7.09
CA LEU A 393 -11.91 -25.17 -7.70
C LEU A 393 -12.32 -26.55 -7.15
N GLY A 394 -12.09 -27.60 -7.92
CA GLY A 394 -12.37 -28.97 -7.49
C GLY A 394 -13.77 -29.45 -7.88
#